data_AF-A0A5C1AQN6-F1
#
_entry.id   AF-A0A5C1AQN6-F1
#
_cell.length_a   1.000
_cell.length_b   1.000
_cell.length_c   1.000
_cell.angle_alpha   90.00
_cell.angle_beta   90.00
_cell.angle_gamma   90.00
#
_symmetry.space_group_name_H-M   'P 1'
#
loop_
_entity.id
_entity.type
_entity.pdbx_description
1 polymer ?
#
loop_
_entity_poly.entity_id
_entity_poly.type
_entity_poly.pdbx_seq_one_letter_code
_entity_poly.pdbx_strand_id
1 'polypeptide(L)'
;MSEITKRHVRRVRHLFLVAGPTLDELLSAAERGELPDARKYAKAGAELARLPDSLPMRLIARATKRTPAGVAEHFTPLQLGLLLTLMLAQLPDLFRSDDAATGTPATPTTLTDPDVLTRWLTTPPAPSRN
;
A
#
# COMPACT_ATOMS: atom_id res chain seq x y z
N MET A 1 -12.41 -8.94 14.84
CA MET A 1 -11.19 -8.14 14.55
C MET A 1 -9.98 -9.05 14.61
N SER A 2 -9.29 -9.31 13.49
CA SER A 2 -8.07 -10.13 13.49
C SER A 2 -6.97 -9.47 14.32
N GLU A 3 -6.42 -10.21 15.28
CA GLU A 3 -5.37 -9.72 16.16
C GLU A 3 -4.05 -9.54 15.38
N ILE A 4 -3.49 -8.32 15.38
CA ILE A 4 -2.21 -8.05 14.71
C ILE A 4 -1.06 -8.64 15.55
N THR A 5 -0.43 -9.69 15.05
CA THR A 5 0.70 -10.36 15.71
C THR A 5 2.05 -9.66 15.43
N LYS A 6 3.07 -9.94 16.26
CA LYS A 6 4.45 -9.50 16.02
C LYS A 6 5.00 -9.99 14.67
N ARG A 7 4.57 -11.18 14.21
CA ARG A 7 4.96 -11.76 12.93
C ARG A 7 4.42 -10.92 11.76
N HIS A 8 3.16 -10.48 11.82
CA HIS A 8 2.57 -9.62 10.79
C HIS A 8 3.35 -8.31 10.66
N VAL A 9 3.64 -7.65 11.78
CA VAL A 9 4.42 -6.40 11.78
C VAL A 9 5.84 -6.59 11.24
N ARG A 10 6.51 -7.70 11.59
CA ARG A 10 7.85 -8.01 11.06
C ARG A 10 7.83 -8.18 9.54
N ARG A 11 6.83 -8.88 8.99
CA ARG A 11 6.69 -9.06 7.53
C ARG A 11 6.49 -7.74 6.81
N VAL A 12 5.64 -6.85 7.34
CA VAL A 12 5.42 -5.51 6.78
C VAL A 12 6.69 -4.65 6.86
N ARG A 13 7.44 -4.71 7.98
CA ARG A 13 8.74 -4.02 8.08
C ARG A 13 9.75 -4.53 7.05
N HIS A 14 9.88 -5.85 6.90
CA HIS A 14 10.76 -6.41 5.88
C HIS A 14 10.34 -5.97 4.49
N LEU A 15 9.03 -5.98 4.18
CA LEU A 15 8.52 -5.46 2.92
C LEU A 15 8.95 -4.00 2.69
N PHE A 16 8.77 -3.10 3.66
CA PHE A 16 9.16 -1.70 3.49
C PHE A 16 10.67 -1.52 3.30
N LEU A 17 11.48 -2.36 3.94
CA LEU A 17 12.93 -2.33 3.78
C LEU A 17 13.35 -2.79 2.38
N VAL A 18 12.76 -3.88 1.86
CA VAL A 18 13.15 -4.41 0.54
C VAL A 18 12.48 -3.66 -0.61
N ALA A 19 11.29 -3.09 -0.39
CA ALA A 19 10.53 -2.36 -1.39
C ALA A 19 10.81 -0.85 -1.38
N GLY A 20 11.72 -0.36 -0.54
CA GLY A 20 12.12 1.06 -0.51
C GLY A 20 12.56 1.56 -1.89
N PRO A 21 13.56 0.93 -2.54
CA PRO A 21 13.98 1.32 -3.88
C PRO A 21 12.85 1.24 -4.92
N THR A 22 12.00 0.22 -4.82
CA THR A 22 10.82 0.06 -5.67
C THR A 22 9.83 1.22 -5.47
N LEU A 23 9.61 1.67 -4.23
CA LEU A 23 8.73 2.80 -3.94
C LEU A 23 9.31 4.09 -4.53
N ASP A 24 10.61 4.33 -4.40
CA ASP A 24 11.28 5.52 -4.96
C ASP A 24 11.19 5.56 -6.50
N GLU A 25 11.35 4.41 -7.15
CA GLU A 25 11.18 4.27 -8.60
C GLU A 25 9.74 4.53 -9.04
N LEU A 26 8.75 3.99 -8.32
CA LEU A 26 7.33 4.21 -8.59
C LEU A 26 6.93 5.68 -8.39
N LEU A 27 7.48 6.35 -7.37
CA LEU A 27 7.26 7.78 -7.14
C LEU A 27 7.89 8.61 -8.25
N SER A 28 9.12 8.30 -8.65
CA SER A 28 9.80 8.94 -9.77
C SER A 28 9.04 8.76 -11.09
N ALA A 29 8.52 7.55 -11.34
CA ALA A 29 7.69 7.26 -12.51
C ALA A 29 6.37 8.04 -12.48
N ALA A 30 5.76 8.23 -11.30
CA ALA A 30 4.57 9.05 -11.16
C ALA A 30 4.84 10.53 -11.45
N GLU A 31 5.97 11.07 -11.01
CA GLU A 31 6.41 12.44 -11.30
C GLU A 31 6.66 12.66 -12.80
N ARG A 32 7.22 11.66 -13.48
CA ARG A 32 7.40 11.67 -14.95
C ARG A 32 6.13 11.37 -15.75
N GLY A 33 5.02 11.02 -15.09
CA GLY A 33 3.76 10.66 -15.75
C GLY A 33 3.76 9.28 -16.41
N GLU A 34 4.73 8.42 -16.07
CA GLU A 34 4.92 7.07 -16.63
C GLU A 34 4.21 5.98 -15.81
N LEU A 35 3.85 6.28 -14.55
CA LEU A 35 3.12 5.36 -13.70
C LEU A 35 1.65 5.28 -14.16
N PRO A 36 1.15 4.11 -14.61
CA PRO A 36 -0.24 3.96 -14.99
C PRO A 36 -1.13 4.25 -13.79
N ASP A 37 -2.18 5.05 -14.00
CA ASP A 37 -3.21 5.33 -13.00
C ASP A 37 -2.69 5.85 -11.64
N ALA A 38 -1.63 6.67 -11.63
CA ALA A 38 -1.10 7.30 -10.40
C ALA A 38 -2.19 7.95 -9.51
N ARG A 39 -3.21 8.55 -10.14
CA ARG A 39 -4.38 9.13 -9.46
C ARG A 39 -5.22 8.10 -8.70
N LYS A 40 -5.37 6.89 -9.24
CA LYS A 40 -6.10 5.77 -8.62
C LYS A 40 -5.40 5.35 -7.32
N TYR A 41 -4.08 5.20 -7.35
CA TYR A 41 -3.29 4.89 -6.13
C TYR A 41 -3.37 6.02 -5.10
N ALA A 42 -3.22 7.28 -5.52
CA ALA A 42 -3.35 8.42 -4.60
C ALA A 42 -4.74 8.47 -3.93
N LYS A 43 -5.82 8.16 -4.67
CA LYS A 43 -7.17 8.05 -4.12
C LYS A 43 -7.27 6.91 -3.09
N ALA A 44 -6.73 5.73 -3.39
CA ALA A 44 -6.72 4.60 -2.46
C ALA A 44 -5.99 4.96 -1.15
N GLY A 45 -4.85 5.64 -1.22
CA GLY A 45 -4.12 6.10 -0.03
C GLY A 45 -4.84 7.19 0.75
N ALA A 46 -5.54 8.12 0.07
CA ALA A 46 -6.38 9.12 0.74
C ALA A 46 -7.57 8.48 1.46
N GLU A 47 -8.18 7.43 0.90
CA GLU A 47 -9.22 6.65 1.57
C GLU A 47 -8.67 5.88 2.76
N LEU A 48 -7.50 5.23 2.62
CA LEU A 48 -6.83 4.55 3.72
C LEU A 48 -6.52 5.51 4.88
N ALA A 49 -6.08 6.73 4.60
CA ALA A 49 -5.80 7.77 5.60
C ALA A 49 -7.02 8.12 6.46
N ARG A 50 -8.24 7.96 5.91
CA ARG A 50 -9.51 8.19 6.64
C ARG A 50 -9.98 6.98 7.45
N LEU A 51 -9.27 5.86 7.37
CA LEU A 51 -9.62 4.59 8.01
C LEU A 51 -8.53 4.18 9.02
N PRO A 52 -8.40 4.90 10.16
CA PRO A 52 -7.33 4.68 11.15
C PRO A 52 -7.34 3.26 11.76
N ASP A 53 -8.52 2.65 11.86
CA ASP A 53 -8.71 1.32 12.44
C ASP A 53 -8.58 0.18 11.44
N SER A 54 -8.44 0.49 10.15
CA SER A 54 -8.25 -0.52 9.12
C SER A 54 -6.98 -1.33 9.39
N LEU A 55 -7.04 -2.63 9.05
CA LEU A 55 -5.91 -3.52 9.23
C LEU A 55 -4.62 -3.02 8.55
N PRO A 56 -4.63 -2.54 7.29
CA PRO A 56 -3.43 -2.00 6.66
C PRO A 56 -2.88 -0.77 7.38
N MET A 57 -3.75 0.18 7.77
CA MET A 57 -3.30 1.39 8.47
C MET A 57 -2.63 1.04 9.81
N ARG A 58 -3.24 0.15 10.59
CA ARG A 58 -2.67 -0.33 11.86
C ARG A 58 -1.35 -1.08 11.67
N LEU A 59 -1.22 -1.84 10.58
CA LEU A 59 0.03 -2.53 10.22
C LEU A 59 1.13 -1.54 9.83
N ILE A 60 0.83 -0.54 8.99
CA ILE A 60 1.76 0.52 8.58
C ILE A 60 2.21 1.31 9.82
N ALA A 61 1.29 1.72 10.68
CA ALA A 61 1.57 2.44 11.92
C ALA A 61 2.54 1.66 12.82
N ARG A 62 2.25 0.38 13.09
CA ARG A 62 3.15 -0.48 13.89
C ARG A 62 4.51 -0.72 13.23
N ALA A 63 4.52 -0.90 11.91
CA ALA A 63 5.76 -1.11 11.16
C ALA A 63 6.67 0.12 11.22
N THR A 64 6.09 1.31 11.09
CA THR A 64 6.79 2.61 11.08
C THR A 64 6.96 3.25 12.46
N LYS A 65 6.50 2.58 13.53
CA LYS A 65 6.51 3.08 14.92
C LYS A 65 5.79 4.44 15.06
N ARG A 66 4.70 4.63 14.34
CA ARG A 66 3.85 5.84 14.38
C ARG A 66 2.44 5.47 14.86
N THR A 67 1.64 6.48 15.19
CA THR A 67 0.18 6.33 15.33
C THR A 67 -0.47 6.32 13.94
N PRO A 68 -1.70 5.79 13.78
CA PRO A 68 -2.44 5.89 12.51
C PRO A 68 -2.56 7.34 11.99
N ALA A 69 -2.85 8.30 12.87
CA ALA A 69 -2.87 9.72 12.51
C ALA A 69 -1.50 10.21 12.05
N GLY A 70 -0.42 9.87 12.77
CA GLY A 70 0.94 10.23 12.39
C GLY A 70 1.40 9.57 11.09
N VAL A 71 0.83 8.43 10.68
CA VAL A 71 1.04 7.86 9.34
C VAL A 71 0.36 8.72 8.27
N ALA A 72 -0.90 9.12 8.49
CA ALA A 72 -1.65 9.96 7.55
C ALA A 72 -1.01 11.35 7.35
N GLU A 73 -0.35 11.89 8.38
CA GLU A 73 0.39 13.15 8.30
C GLU A 73 1.76 13.00 7.63
N HIS A 74 2.43 11.86 7.85
CA HIS A 74 3.81 11.67 7.40
C HIS A 74 3.93 11.24 5.93
N PHE A 75 3.00 10.44 5.44
CA PHE A 75 3.04 9.90 4.09
C PHE A 75 2.05 10.64 3.19
N THR A 76 2.46 10.93 1.95
CA THR A 76 1.53 11.47 0.96
C THR A 76 0.47 10.42 0.59
N PRO A 77 -0.71 10.83 0.08
CA PRO A 77 -1.73 9.88 -0.38
C PRO A 77 -1.20 8.90 -1.42
N LEU A 78 -0.32 9.35 -2.33
CA LEU A 78 0.30 8.47 -3.31
C LEU A 78 1.20 7.42 -2.65
N GLN A 79 2.08 7.83 -1.73
CA GLN A 79 2.93 6.90 -0.97
C GLN A 79 2.10 5.86 -0.22
N LEU A 80 1.04 6.28 0.46
CA LEU A 80 0.14 5.36 1.18
C LEU A 80 -0.55 4.37 0.23
N GLY A 81 -1.01 4.84 -0.92
CA GLY A 81 -1.66 3.99 -1.93
C GLY A 81 -0.71 2.95 -2.53
N LEU A 82 0.53 3.35 -2.83
CA LEU A 82 1.56 2.45 -3.34
C LEU A 82 1.99 1.43 -2.28
N LEU A 83 2.21 1.87 -1.03
CA LEU A 83 2.51 0.96 0.08
C LEU A 83 1.39 -0.05 0.31
N LEU A 84 0.13 0.39 0.30
CA LEU A 84 -1.04 -0.50 0.40
C LEU A 84 -1.04 -1.52 -0.74
N THR A 85 -0.79 -1.07 -1.98
CA THR A 85 -0.79 -1.94 -3.16
C THR A 85 0.33 -2.98 -3.09
N LEU A 86 1.54 -2.58 -2.69
CA LEU A 86 2.66 -3.49 -2.47
C LEU A 86 2.37 -4.50 -1.36
N MET A 87 1.73 -4.06 -0.27
CA MET A 87 1.31 -4.96 0.81
C MET A 87 0.30 -5.99 0.32
N LEU A 88 -0.67 -5.60 -0.50
CA LEU A 88 -1.65 -6.52 -1.08
C LEU A 88 -1.01 -7.51 -2.07
N ALA A 89 -0.05 -7.06 -2.87
CA ALA A 89 0.69 -7.91 -3.81
C ALA A 89 1.55 -8.96 -3.08
N GLN A 90 2.29 -8.54 -2.05
CA GLN A 90 3.35 -9.34 -1.44
C GLN A 90 2.91 -10.11 -0.19
N LEU A 91 1.84 -9.65 0.47
CA LEU A 91 1.31 -10.25 1.70
C LEU A 91 -0.20 -10.53 1.57
N PRO A 92 -0.68 -11.17 0.48
CA PRO A 92 -2.11 -11.31 0.21
C PRO A 92 -2.83 -12.10 1.32
N ASP A 93 -2.16 -13.01 2.01
CA ASP A 93 -2.70 -13.77 3.13
C ASP A 93 -3.06 -12.92 4.35
N LEU A 94 -2.48 -11.71 4.49
CA LEU A 94 -2.85 -10.78 5.56
C LEU A 94 -4.13 -10.00 5.25
N PHE A 95 -4.58 -9.97 4.00
CA PHE A 95 -5.69 -9.16 3.52
C PHE A 95 -6.79 -9.97 2.83
N ARG A 96 -6.55 -11.25 2.54
CA ARG A 96 -7.59 -12.21 2.21
C ARG A 96 -8.47 -12.36 3.43
N SER A 97 -9.72 -12.03 3.25
CA SER A 97 -10.66 -12.01 4.33
C SER A 97 -11.53 -13.27 4.34
N ASP A 98 -11.61 -13.89 5.52
CA ASP A 98 -12.84 -14.55 6.00
C ASP A 98 -13.89 -13.49 6.44
N ASP A 99 -13.99 -12.34 5.74
CA ASP A 99 -14.86 -11.18 6.08
C ASP A 99 -16.33 -11.38 5.67
N ALA A 100 -16.83 -12.62 5.74
CA ALA A 100 -18.29 -12.81 5.76
C ALA A 100 -18.87 -12.60 7.18
N ALA A 101 -18.05 -12.64 8.24
CA ALA A 101 -18.54 -12.72 9.62
C ALA A 101 -18.30 -11.49 10.52
N THR A 102 -17.45 -10.53 10.13
CA THR A 102 -16.86 -9.56 11.09
C THR A 102 -17.22 -8.10 10.93
N GLY A 103 -18.05 -7.70 9.95
CA GLY A 103 -18.59 -6.33 9.83
C GLY A 103 -17.53 -5.21 9.80
N THR A 104 -16.29 -5.55 9.42
CA THR A 104 -15.19 -4.57 9.35
C THR A 104 -15.26 -3.88 7.99
N PRO A 105 -15.15 -2.53 7.89
CA PRO A 105 -15.23 -1.85 6.61
C PRO A 105 -14.15 -2.42 5.68
N ALA A 106 -14.59 -2.83 4.49
CA ALA A 106 -13.71 -3.40 3.47
C ALA A 106 -12.52 -2.45 3.28
N THR A 107 -11.31 -2.99 3.44
CA THR A 107 -10.09 -2.29 3.02
C THR A 107 -10.31 -1.80 1.59
N PRO A 108 -9.91 -0.56 1.20
CA PRO A 108 -10.10 0.00 -0.14
C PRO A 108 -9.20 -0.70 -1.20
N THR A 109 -9.28 -2.03 -1.23
CA THR A 109 -8.62 -2.95 -2.16
C THR A 109 -9.17 -2.80 -3.57
N THR A 110 -10.42 -2.36 -3.71
CA THR A 110 -11.08 -2.12 -5.00
C THR A 110 -10.45 -0.98 -5.81
N LEU A 111 -9.71 -0.08 -5.15
CA LEU A 111 -8.98 1.01 -5.79
C LEU A 111 -7.49 0.72 -5.95
N THR A 112 -7.00 -0.40 -5.44
CA THR A 112 -5.62 -0.84 -5.70
C THR A 112 -5.60 -1.76 -6.91
N ASP A 113 -4.49 -1.80 -7.63
CA ASP A 113 -4.30 -2.72 -8.75
C ASP A 113 -2.94 -3.43 -8.62
N PRO A 114 -2.84 -4.43 -7.72
CA PRO A 114 -1.57 -5.11 -7.43
C PRO A 114 -0.97 -5.77 -8.68
N ASP A 115 -1.82 -6.32 -9.56
CA ASP A 115 -1.38 -7.02 -10.76
C ASP A 115 -0.82 -6.07 -11.82
N VAL A 116 -1.46 -4.91 -12.03
CA VAL A 116 -0.94 -3.87 -12.93
C VAL A 116 0.40 -3.35 -12.43
N LEU A 117 0.51 -3.05 -11.13
CA LEU A 117 1.76 -2.57 -10.54
C LEU A 117 2.87 -3.63 -10.63
N THR A 118 2.56 -4.90 -10.36
CA THR A 118 3.52 -6.01 -10.46
C THR A 118 3.99 -6.23 -11.90
N ARG A 119 3.09 -6.13 -12.89
CA ARG A 119 3.46 -6.20 -14.31
C ARG A 119 4.34 -5.04 -14.73
N TRP A 120 4.03 -3.83 -14.29
CA TRP A 120 4.86 -2.66 -14.57
C TRP A 120 6.27 -2.83 -13.99
N LEU A 121 6.41 -3.35 -12.77
CA LEU A 121 7.71 -3.58 -12.15
C LEU A 121 8.54 -4.69 -12.81
N THR A 122 7.87 -5.74 -13.31
CA THR A 122 8.55 -6.89 -13.94
C THR A 122 8.76 -6.71 -15.44
N THR A 123 7.95 -5.85 -16.06
CA THR A 123 7.99 -5.52 -17.48
C THR A 123 7.79 -4.00 -17.62
N PRO A 124 8.78 -3.18 -17.23
CA PRO A 124 8.65 -1.74 -17.29
C PRO A 124 8.40 -1.30 -18.75
N PRO A 125 7.45 -0.39 -18.99
CA PRO A 125 7.25 0.16 -20.32
C PRO A 125 8.56 0.78 -20.80
N ALA A 126 8.81 0.73 -22.11
CA ALA A 126 10.00 1.34 -22.68
C ALA A 126 10.10 2.80 -22.21
N PRO A 127 11.28 3.26 -21.76
CA PRO A 127 11.44 4.61 -21.23
C PRO A 127 10.93 5.61 -22.25
N SER A 128 10.10 6.55 -21.79
CA SER A 128 9.57 7.61 -22.64
C SER A 128 10.74 8.39 -23.23
N ARG A 129 10.90 8.36 -24.56
CA ARG A 129 11.82 9.24 -25.28
C ARG A 129 11.21 10.64 -25.37
N ASN A 130 11.10 11.33 -24.24
CA ASN A 130 10.76 12.76 -24.19
C ASN A 130 11.92 13.53 -23.59
#